data_AF-A0A960TQA1-F1
#
_entry.id   AF-A0A960TQA1-F1
#
_cell.length_a   1.000
_cell.length_b   1.000
_cell.length_c   1.000
_cell.angle_alpha   90.00
_cell.angle_beta   90.00
_cell.angle_gamma   90.00
#
_symmetry.space_group_name_H-M   'P 1'
#
loop_
_entity.id
_entity.type
_entity.pdbx_description
1 polymer ?
#
loop_
_entity_poly.entity_id
_entity_poly.type
_entity_poly.pdbx_seq_one_letter_code
_entity_poly.pdbx_strand_id
1 'polypeptide(L)'
;IELGNLSKEHPEFLDQLHRPTNAGMHLRILVETLGKLAPIYEKLIQQGCDEGIFHTEHPRECAEFILAAVHFLTDTGIYSWTPEDLKRRMKAFPSLIEQQLNAAPGSFKFLILS
;
A
#
# COMPACT_ATOMS: atom_id res chain seq x y z
N ILE A 1 8.88 13.20 3.03
CA ILE A 1 8.27 14.28 3.85
C ILE A 1 7.96 15.52 2.99
N GLU A 2 8.62 15.76 1.85
CA GLU A 2 8.38 16.97 1.03
C GLU A 2 7.06 17.00 0.21
N LEU A 3 6.58 15.86 -0.31
CA LEU A 3 5.41 15.85 -1.22
C LEU A 3 4.08 16.26 -0.57
N GLY A 4 3.87 15.93 0.71
CA GLY A 4 2.65 16.30 1.44
C GLY A 4 2.57 17.81 1.78
N ASN A 5 3.71 18.51 1.75
CA ASN A 5 3.73 19.97 1.91
C ASN A 5 3.51 20.67 0.57
N LEU A 6 4.12 20.19 -0.53
CA LEU A 6 3.87 20.73 -1.87
C LEU A 6 2.39 20.58 -2.29
N SER A 7 1.74 19.47 -1.92
CA SER A 7 0.33 19.23 -2.24
C SER A 7 -0.62 20.21 -1.55
N LYS A 8 -0.23 20.79 -0.41
CA LYS A 8 -1.04 21.78 0.32
C LYS A 8 -0.86 23.19 -0.23
N GLU A 9 0.33 23.51 -0.74
CA GLU A 9 0.66 24.86 -1.23
C GLU A 9 0.25 25.07 -2.70
N HIS A 10 0.16 24.01 -3.50
CA HIS A 10 -0.16 24.10 -4.94
C HIS A 10 -1.19 23.03 -5.38
N PRO A 11 -2.50 23.26 -5.19
CA PRO A 11 -3.54 22.30 -5.58
C PRO A 11 -3.56 22.00 -7.09
N GLU A 12 -3.17 22.96 -7.94
CA GLU A 12 -3.07 22.75 -9.39
C GLU A 12 -1.95 21.78 -9.80
N PHE A 13 -0.94 21.58 -8.93
CA PHE A 13 0.10 20.57 -9.15
C PHE A 13 -0.48 19.15 -9.10
N LEU A 14 -1.47 18.92 -8.21
CA LEU A 14 -2.18 17.63 -8.11
C LEU A 14 -3.01 17.36 -9.38
N ASP A 15 -3.71 18.37 -9.90
CA ASP A 15 -4.49 18.25 -11.14
C ASP A 15 -3.60 18.00 -12.36
N GLN A 16 -2.40 18.56 -12.40
CA GLN A 16 -1.42 18.25 -13.44
C GLN A 16 -0.92 16.80 -13.31
N LEU A 17 -0.68 16.30 -12.09
CA LEU A 17 -0.28 14.91 -11.84
C LEU A 17 -1.34 13.89 -12.26
N HIS A 18 -2.63 14.22 -12.17
CA HIS A 18 -3.73 13.32 -12.56
C HIS A 18 -3.98 13.24 -14.07
N ARG A 19 -3.21 13.97 -14.91
CA ARG A 19 -3.32 13.84 -16.37
C ARG A 19 -2.80 12.47 -16.84
N PRO A 20 -3.45 11.82 -17.84
CA PRO A 20 -3.00 10.53 -18.39
C PRO A 20 -1.53 10.53 -18.87
N THR A 21 -1.01 11.70 -19.26
CA THR A 21 0.40 11.90 -19.65
C THR A 21 1.41 11.64 -18.53
N ASN A 22 0.96 11.55 -17.27
CA ASN A 22 1.81 11.40 -16.08
C ASN A 22 1.71 10.00 -15.42
N ALA A 23 1.05 9.03 -16.06
CA ALA A 23 1.01 7.64 -15.57
C ALA A 23 2.43 7.05 -15.33
N GLY A 24 3.41 7.43 -16.17
CA GLY A 24 4.81 7.05 -15.97
C GLY A 24 5.44 7.67 -14.71
N MET A 25 5.00 8.85 -14.28
CA MET A 25 5.45 9.48 -13.04
C MET A 25 4.86 8.79 -11.81
N HIS A 26 3.55 8.49 -11.81
CA HIS A 26 2.90 7.70 -10.74
C HIS A 26 3.59 6.36 -10.55
N LEU A 27 3.88 5.65 -11.66
CA LEU A 27 4.59 4.38 -11.59
C LEU A 27 6.00 4.52 -11.03
N ARG A 28 6.75 5.57 -11.40
CA ARG A 28 8.07 5.86 -10.83
C ARG A 28 8.01 6.14 -9.33
N ILE A 29 7.03 6.94 -8.89
CA ILE A 29 6.81 7.22 -7.47
C ILE A 29 6.47 5.94 -6.71
N LEU A 30 5.64 5.07 -7.28
CA LEU A 30 5.27 3.78 -6.70
C LEU A 30 6.51 2.89 -6.53
N VAL A 31 7.34 2.76 -7.57
CA VAL A 31 8.59 1.97 -7.51
C VAL A 31 9.56 2.52 -6.48
N GLU A 32 9.77 3.85 -6.43
CA GLU A 32 10.64 4.47 -5.43
C GLU A 32 10.09 4.30 -4.01
N THR A 33 8.78 4.42 -3.83
CA THR A 33 8.11 4.24 -2.55
C THR A 33 8.25 2.80 -2.07
N LEU A 34 8.02 1.83 -2.97
CA LEU A 34 8.19 0.40 -2.68
C LEU A 34 9.61 0.11 -2.22
N GLY A 35 10.63 0.58 -2.95
CA GLY A 35 12.03 0.37 -2.60
C GLY A 35 12.42 0.95 -1.24
N LYS A 36 11.81 2.07 -0.83
CA LYS A 36 12.05 2.73 0.47
C LYS A 36 11.26 2.13 1.62
N LEU A 37 10.01 1.72 1.40
CA LEU A 37 9.11 1.24 2.45
C LEU A 37 9.26 -0.26 2.70
N ALA A 38 9.52 -1.06 1.68
CA ALA A 38 9.65 -2.51 1.84
C ALA A 38 10.69 -2.91 2.91
N PRO A 39 11.88 -2.28 3.03
CA PRO A 39 12.83 -2.62 4.10
C PRO A 39 12.36 -2.24 5.51
N ILE A 40 11.46 -1.26 5.61
CA ILE A 40 10.88 -0.84 6.88
C ILE A 40 9.80 -1.86 7.30
N TYR A 41 8.93 -2.23 6.36
CA TYR A 41 7.88 -3.22 6.59
C TYR A 41 8.44 -4.62 6.82
N GLU A 42 9.51 -5.00 6.13
CA GLU A 42 10.26 -6.23 6.38
C GLU A 42 10.67 -6.35 7.85
N LYS A 43 11.22 -5.28 8.44
CA LYS A 43 11.60 -5.26 9.87
C LYS A 43 10.40 -5.40 10.79
N LEU A 44 9.27 -4.78 10.46
CA LEU A 44 8.03 -4.90 11.24
C LEU A 44 7.45 -6.33 11.15
N ILE A 45 7.49 -6.94 9.98
CA ILE A 45 7.03 -8.31 9.78
C ILE A 45 7.96 -9.28 10.52
N GLN A 46 9.28 -9.08 10.42
CA GLN A 46 10.25 -9.88 11.16
C GLN A 46 10.04 -9.77 12.67
N GLN A 47 9.83 -8.56 13.20
CA GLN A 47 9.51 -8.36 14.61
C GLN A 47 8.22 -9.12 14.99
N GLY A 48 7.17 -9.02 14.18
CA GLY A 48 5.94 -9.78 14.41
C GLY A 48 6.16 -11.31 14.35
N CYS A 49 7.12 -11.80 13.57
CA CYS A 49 7.53 -13.20 13.59
C CYS A 49 8.28 -13.57 14.88
N ASP A 50 9.22 -12.72 15.32
CA ASP A 50 9.97 -12.91 16.57
C ASP A 50 9.03 -12.92 17.79
N GLU A 51 7.93 -12.17 17.72
CA GLU A 51 6.86 -12.11 18.73
C GLU A 51 5.81 -13.23 18.58
N GLY A 52 5.88 -14.05 17.54
CA GLY A 52 4.91 -15.13 17.26
C GLY A 52 3.53 -14.66 16.77
N ILE A 53 3.41 -13.40 16.34
CA ILE A 53 2.19 -12.79 15.80
C ILE A 53 2.01 -13.16 14.31
N PHE A 54 3.12 -13.21 13.57
CA PHE A 54 3.17 -13.55 12.14
C PHE A 54 4.01 -14.80 11.92
N HIS A 55 3.75 -15.54 10.86
CA HIS A 55 4.52 -16.73 10.49
C HIS A 55 4.83 -16.71 9.00
N THR A 56 6.05 -16.31 8.64
CA THR A 56 6.56 -16.34 7.26
C THR A 56 8.08 -16.47 7.27
N GLU A 57 8.63 -17.18 6.29
CA GLU A 57 10.08 -17.26 6.04
C GLU A 57 10.55 -16.16 5.07
N HIS A 58 9.62 -15.34 4.57
CA HIS A 58 9.84 -14.37 3.49
C HIS A 58 9.30 -12.98 3.85
N PRO A 59 9.77 -12.34 4.94
CA PRO A 59 9.24 -11.05 5.42
C PRO A 59 9.41 -9.93 4.39
N ARG A 60 10.51 -9.95 3.64
CA ARG A 60 10.82 -8.98 2.60
C ARG A 60 9.78 -9.04 1.47
N GLU A 61 9.57 -10.22 0.94
CA GLU A 61 8.65 -10.46 -0.17
C GLU A 61 7.23 -10.18 0.27
N CYS A 62 6.83 -10.59 1.48
CA CYS A 62 5.53 -10.22 2.04
C CYS A 62 5.33 -8.69 2.08
N ALA A 63 6.33 -7.93 2.53
CA ALA A 63 6.27 -6.47 2.52
C ALA A 63 6.08 -5.90 1.11
N GLU A 64 6.87 -6.38 0.14
CA GLU A 64 6.79 -5.93 -1.25
C GLU A 64 5.44 -6.24 -1.88
N PHE A 65 4.90 -7.45 -1.69
CA PHE A 65 3.59 -7.84 -2.19
C PHE A 65 2.46 -7.00 -1.59
N ILE A 66 2.46 -6.80 -0.27
CA ILE A 66 1.43 -6.01 0.42
C ILE A 66 1.47 -4.57 -0.09
N LEU A 67 2.64 -3.93 -0.11
CA LEU A 67 2.79 -2.55 -0.54
C LEU A 67 2.41 -2.40 -2.02
N ALA A 68 2.91 -3.27 -2.90
CA ALA A 68 2.58 -3.21 -4.33
C ALA A 68 1.07 -3.39 -4.57
N ALA A 69 0.45 -4.37 -3.92
CA ALA A 69 -0.99 -4.62 -4.08
C ALA A 69 -1.83 -3.43 -3.58
N VAL A 70 -1.54 -2.90 -2.38
CA VAL A 70 -2.29 -1.77 -1.82
C VAL A 70 -2.10 -0.54 -2.68
N HIS A 71 -0.87 -0.13 -2.99
CA HIS A 71 -0.63 1.08 -3.78
C HIS A 71 -1.18 0.95 -5.20
N PHE A 72 -0.85 -0.11 -5.93
CA PHE A 72 -1.25 -0.23 -7.33
C PHE A 72 -2.75 -0.41 -7.52
N LEU A 73 -3.40 -1.22 -6.67
CA LEU A 73 -4.84 -1.50 -6.78
C LEU A 73 -5.71 -0.44 -6.11
N THR A 74 -5.14 0.65 -5.57
CA THR A 74 -5.93 1.77 -5.05
C THR A 74 -5.60 3.11 -5.69
N ASP A 75 -4.51 3.17 -6.47
CA ASP A 75 -4.09 4.37 -7.18
C ASP A 75 -5.00 4.66 -8.38
N THR A 76 -5.78 5.75 -8.27
CA THR A 76 -6.68 6.24 -9.32
C THR A 76 -5.97 7.08 -10.38
N GLY A 77 -4.70 7.45 -10.16
CA GLY A 77 -3.82 8.12 -11.12
C GLY A 77 -3.17 7.16 -12.12
N ILE A 78 -3.03 5.87 -11.76
CA ILE A 78 -2.57 4.81 -12.66
C ILE A 78 -3.71 4.24 -13.51
N TYR A 79 -4.87 4.00 -12.89
CA TYR A 79 -6.03 3.44 -13.57
C TYR A 79 -7.32 3.99 -12.97
N SER A 80 -8.33 4.22 -13.80
CA SER A 80 -9.64 4.72 -13.37
C SER A 80 -10.48 3.63 -12.72
N TRP A 81 -10.08 3.19 -11.52
CA TRP A 81 -10.85 2.24 -10.71
C TRP A 81 -12.20 2.81 -10.30
N THR A 82 -13.24 1.97 -10.36
CA THR A 82 -14.57 2.36 -9.89
C THR A 82 -14.58 2.46 -8.35
N PRO A 83 -15.47 3.29 -7.76
CA PRO A 83 -15.68 3.28 -6.32
C PRO A 83 -16.01 1.89 -5.76
N GLU A 84 -16.73 1.07 -6.54
CA GLU A 84 -17.08 -0.31 -6.21
C GLU A 84 -15.85 -1.22 -6.16
N ASP A 85 -14.90 -1.07 -7.09
CA ASP A 85 -13.63 -1.80 -7.08
C ASP A 85 -12.81 -1.47 -5.84
N LEU A 86 -12.67 -0.17 -5.54
CA LEU A 86 -11.93 0.29 -4.36
C LEU A 86 -12.58 -0.24 -3.08
N LYS A 87 -13.91 -0.14 -2.96
CA LYS A 87 -14.66 -0.65 -1.80
C LYS A 87 -14.51 -2.16 -1.63
N ARG A 88 -14.57 -2.93 -2.73
CA ARG A 88 -14.37 -4.39 -2.71
C ARG A 88 -12.95 -4.74 -2.24
N ARG A 89 -11.93 -4.03 -2.73
CA ARG A 89 -10.52 -4.24 -2.36
C ARG A 89 -10.25 -3.88 -0.90
N MET A 90 -10.71 -2.72 -0.45
CA MET A 90 -10.56 -2.31 0.96
C MET A 90 -11.20 -3.29 1.93
N LYS A 91 -12.33 -3.92 1.56
CA LYS A 91 -12.95 -4.99 2.35
C LYS A 91 -12.13 -6.28 2.38
N ALA A 92 -11.39 -6.59 1.32
CA ALA A 92 -10.66 -7.84 1.17
C ALA A 92 -9.23 -7.78 1.72
N PHE A 93 -8.57 -6.63 1.65
CA PHE A 93 -7.17 -6.48 2.06
C PHE A 93 -6.88 -6.95 3.49
N PRO A 94 -7.70 -6.67 4.52
CA PRO A 94 -7.43 -7.17 5.87
C PRO A 94 -7.23 -8.69 5.90
N SER A 95 -8.17 -9.44 5.34
CA SER A 95 -8.09 -10.91 5.34
C SER A 95 -6.98 -11.44 4.44
N LEU A 96 -6.66 -10.75 3.34
CA LEU A 96 -5.56 -11.15 2.45
C LEU A 96 -4.20 -10.93 3.12
N ILE A 97 -4.02 -9.82 3.85
CA ILE A 97 -2.82 -9.55 4.63
C ILE A 97 -2.67 -10.57 5.76
N GLU A 98 -3.77 -10.90 6.45
CA GLU A 98 -3.79 -11.95 7.48
C GLU A 98 -3.32 -13.29 6.92
N GLN A 99 -3.84 -13.70 5.75
CA GLN A 99 -3.42 -14.92 5.08
C GLN A 99 -1.96 -14.89 4.64
N GLN A 100 -1.50 -13.78 4.06
CA GLN A 100 -0.12 -13.60 3.60
C GLN A 100 0.89 -13.72 4.75
N LEU A 101 0.54 -13.21 5.93
CA LEU A 101 1.41 -13.17 7.11
C LEU A 101 1.16 -14.33 8.09
N ASN A 102 0.18 -15.20 7.80
CA ASN A 102 -0.35 -16.20 8.75
C ASN A 102 -0.66 -15.59 10.13
N ALA A 103 -1.29 -14.40 10.11
CA ALA A 103 -1.73 -13.71 11.31
C ALA A 103 -3.07 -14.25 11.79
N ALA A 104 -3.40 -14.02 13.07
CA ALA A 104 -4.69 -14.39 13.61
C ALA A 104 -5.85 -13.72 12.83
N PRO A 105 -6.95 -14.45 12.55
CA PRO A 105 -8.10 -13.88 11.86
C PRO A 105 -8.67 -12.65 12.58
N GLY A 106 -8.82 -11.56 11.84
CA GLY A 106 -9.32 -10.29 12.34
C GLY A 106 -8.27 -9.35 12.93
N SER A 107 -6.99 -9.73 13.00
CA SER A 107 -5.90 -8.85 13.45
C SER A 107 -5.76 -7.58 12.62
N PHE A 108 -6.25 -7.56 11.38
CA PHE A 108 -6.19 -6.40 10.48
C PHE A 108 -7.55 -5.71 10.28
N LYS A 109 -8.59 -6.06 11.06
CA LYS A 109 -9.92 -5.42 10.96
C LYS A 109 -9.91 -3.91 11.16
N PHE A 110 -8.92 -3.35 11.85
CA PHE A 110 -8.78 -1.91 12.02
C PHE A 110 -8.65 -1.15 10.69
N LEU A 111 -8.16 -1.80 9.62
CA LEU A 111 -8.03 -1.19 8.29
C LEU A 111 -9.37 -0.85 7.61
N ILE A 112 -10.49 -1.43 8.08
CA ILE A 112 -11.84 -1.17 7.58
C ILE A 112 -12.72 -0.41 8.58
N LEU A 113 -12.17 -0.06 9.74
CA LEU A 113 -12.87 0.69 10.79
C LEU A 113 -12.53 2.18 10.67
N SER A 114 -13.19 2.85 9.74
CA SER A 114 -13.29 4.32 9.64
C SER A 114 -14.54 4.70 8.88
#